data_AF-A0A926VP42-F1
#
_entry.id   AF-A0A926VP42-F1
#
_cell.length_a   1.000
_cell.length_b   1.000
_cell.length_c   1.000
_cell.angle_alpha   90.00
_cell.angle_beta   90.00
_cell.angle_gamma   90.00
#
_symmetry.space_group_name_H-M   'P 1'
#
loop_
_entity.id
_entity.type
_entity.pdbx_description
1 polymer ?
#
loop_
_entity_poly.entity_id
_entity_poly.type
_entity_poly.pdbx_seq_one_letter_code
_entity_poly.pdbx_strand_id
1 'polypeptide(L)'
;MKLKNNRHTKYKEILSKRFELRLTEAEYEQIETLAQEVNLTMSEFVRRTVARRAMPRPLAAFDLKAYQVLCQINTELRQAGNNLNQIAKACNTSVMLGEPVAVNRSLLQNVQQLLKENQTLIQTLAAQIAQSTQR
;
A
#
# COMPACT_ATOMS: atom_id res chain seq x y z
N MET A 1 -17.46 -24.16 -21.72
CA MET A 1 -16.89 -24.92 -20.57
C MET A 1 -16.58 -23.93 -19.45
N LYS A 2 -17.42 -23.85 -18.41
CA LYS A 2 -17.25 -22.88 -17.31
C LYS A 2 -16.27 -23.46 -16.29
N LEU A 3 -15.12 -22.81 -16.12
CA LEU A 3 -14.12 -23.17 -15.11
C LEU A 3 -14.71 -22.90 -13.71
N LYS A 4 -14.90 -23.96 -12.93
CA LYS A 4 -15.32 -23.86 -11.53
C LYS A 4 -14.18 -23.25 -10.71
N ASN A 5 -14.47 -22.13 -10.06
CA ASN A 5 -13.55 -21.41 -9.19
C ASN A 5 -13.44 -22.18 -7.86
N ASN A 6 -12.51 -23.12 -7.75
CA ASN A 6 -12.24 -23.88 -6.52
C ASN A 6 -11.52 -22.98 -5.49
N ARG A 7 -12.28 -22.15 -4.79
CA ARG A 7 -11.83 -21.55 -3.53
C ARG A 7 -11.87 -22.64 -2.47
N HIS A 8 -10.80 -23.43 -2.35
CA HIS A 8 -10.60 -24.28 -1.18
C HIS A 8 -10.41 -23.38 0.04
N THR A 9 -11.49 -23.15 0.78
CA THR A 9 -11.43 -22.64 2.16
C THR A 9 -10.77 -23.71 3.01
N LYS A 10 -9.43 -23.63 3.16
CA LYS A 10 -8.71 -24.42 4.17
C LYS A 10 -9.24 -24.01 5.54
N TYR A 11 -9.98 -24.90 6.20
CA TYR A 11 -10.36 -24.72 7.59
C TYR A 11 -9.08 -24.59 8.43
N LYS A 12 -8.97 -23.49 9.18
CA LYS A 12 -7.84 -23.24 10.08
C LYS A 12 -7.98 -24.19 11.27
N GLU A 13 -7.03 -25.12 11.43
CA GLU A 13 -7.00 -26.02 12.59
C GLU A 13 -6.96 -25.20 13.89
N ILE A 14 -7.82 -25.58 14.84
CA ILE A 14 -7.93 -24.91 16.14
C ILE A 14 -6.86 -25.49 17.07
N LEU A 15 -6.06 -24.61 17.69
CA LEU A 15 -5.07 -24.96 18.70
C LEU A 15 -5.81 -25.35 20.00
N SER A 16 -5.93 -26.65 20.30
CA SER A 16 -6.73 -27.17 21.42
C SER A 16 -5.94 -27.88 22.53
N LYS A 17 -4.68 -28.24 22.28
CA LYS A 17 -3.82 -28.94 23.25
C LYS A 17 -2.91 -27.96 23.97
N ARG A 18 -2.81 -28.10 25.30
CA ARG A 18 -1.98 -27.25 26.17
C ARG A 18 -0.60 -27.88 26.38
N PHE A 19 0.43 -27.05 26.36
CA PHE A 19 1.82 -27.41 26.60
C PHE A 19 2.35 -26.50 27.70
N GLU A 20 2.86 -27.08 28.79
CA GLU A 20 3.38 -26.34 29.94
C GLU A 20 4.88 -26.60 30.07
N LEU A 21 5.64 -25.53 30.28
CA LEU A 21 7.09 -25.56 30.42
C LEU A 21 7.48 -24.66 31.59
N ARG A 22 8.29 -25.18 32.51
CA ARG A 22 8.88 -24.37 33.58
C ARG A 22 10.18 -23.77 33.06
N LEU A 23 10.31 -22.46 33.20
CA LEU A 23 11.46 -21.67 32.76
C LEU A 23 12.00 -20.88 33.94
N THR A 24 13.30 -20.61 33.93
CA THR A 24 13.89 -19.56 34.76
C THR A 24 13.50 -18.18 34.21
N GLU A 25 13.62 -17.15 35.04
CA GLU A 25 13.29 -15.77 34.63
C GLU A 25 14.10 -15.33 33.40
N ALA A 26 15.41 -15.63 33.40
CA ALA A 26 16.30 -15.29 32.30
C ALA A 26 15.91 -15.99 30.99
N GLU A 27 15.48 -17.25 31.05
CA GLU A 27 15.01 -17.97 29.85
C GLU A 27 13.68 -17.40 29.34
N TYR A 28 12.80 -17.00 30.25
CA TYR A 28 11.52 -16.39 29.89
C TYR A 28 11.73 -15.07 29.15
N GLU A 29 12.54 -14.16 29.70
CA GLU A 29 12.86 -12.86 29.09
C GLU A 29 13.56 -13.02 27.73
N GLN A 30 14.48 -13.98 27.61
CA GLN A 30 15.15 -14.26 26.33
C GLN A 30 14.16 -14.69 25.25
N ILE A 31 13.25 -15.61 25.57
CA ILE A 31 12.24 -16.10 24.60
C ILE A 31 11.27 -14.97 24.25
N GLU A 32 10.88 -14.15 25.22
CA GLU A 32 10.00 -13.00 24.98
C GLU A 32 10.64 -11.99 24.03
N THR A 33 11.90 -11.63 24.27
CA THR A 33 12.65 -10.69 23.43
C THR A 33 12.77 -11.22 22.00
N LEU A 34 13.17 -12.47 21.82
CA LEU A 34 13.30 -13.10 20.50
C LEU A 34 11.95 -13.16 19.76
N ALA A 35 10.85 -13.40 20.48
CA ALA A 35 9.51 -13.40 19.89
C ALA A 35 9.11 -11.99 19.41
N GLN A 36 9.43 -10.96 20.19
CA GLN A 36 9.16 -9.56 19.83
C GLN A 36 9.97 -9.11 18.61
N GLU A 37 11.24 -9.49 18.49
CA GLU A 37 12.09 -9.15 17.34
C GLU A 37 11.51 -9.60 16.00
N VAL A 38 10.77 -10.71 16.00
CA VAL A 38 10.10 -11.25 14.80
C VAL A 38 8.59 -10.97 14.76
N ASN A 39 8.08 -10.09 15.64
CA ASN A 39 6.67 -9.72 15.77
C ASN A 39 5.72 -10.92 15.95
N LEU A 40 6.10 -11.88 16.78
CA LEU A 40 5.28 -13.05 17.13
C LEU A 40 4.92 -13.04 18.61
N THR A 41 3.81 -13.72 18.95
CA THR A 41 3.57 -14.10 20.34
C THR A 41 4.55 -15.19 20.76
N MET A 42 4.92 -15.25 22.04
CA MET A 42 5.82 -16.32 22.55
C MET A 42 5.33 -17.72 22.16
N SER A 43 4.02 -17.98 22.28
CA SER A 43 3.44 -19.27 21.90
C SER A 43 3.63 -19.62 20.42
N GLU A 44 3.50 -18.64 19.52
CA GLU A 44 3.71 -18.87 18.08
C GLU A 44 5.19 -19.00 17.74
N PHE A 45 6.05 -18.20 18.38
CA PHE A 45 7.49 -18.29 18.25
C PHE A 45 8.02 -19.67 18.67
N VAL A 46 7.63 -20.16 19.85
CA VAL A 46 8.03 -21.48 20.36
C VAL A 46 7.52 -22.59 19.42
N ARG A 47 6.24 -22.55 19.00
CA ARG A 47 5.70 -23.53 18.05
C ARG A 47 6.48 -23.58 16.74
N ARG A 48 6.82 -22.42 16.17
CA ARG A 48 7.60 -22.36 14.93
C ARG A 48 9.01 -22.87 15.11
N THR A 49 9.66 -22.51 16.21
CA THR A 49 11.02 -22.96 16.56
C THR A 49 11.06 -24.48 16.69
N VAL A 50 10.19 -25.06 17.52
CA VAL A 50 10.12 -26.51 17.76
C VAL A 50 9.78 -27.28 16.49
N ALA A 51 8.81 -26.78 15.71
CA ALA A 51 8.39 -27.43 14.46
C ALA A 51 9.30 -27.10 13.25
N ARG A 52 10.43 -26.40 13.46
CA ARG A 52 11.34 -25.91 12.40
C ARG A 52 10.61 -25.23 11.24
N ARG A 53 9.53 -24.51 11.55
CA ARG A 53 8.78 -23.72 10.57
C ARG A 53 9.53 -22.42 10.30
N ALA A 54 9.39 -21.90 9.09
CA ALA A 54 10.00 -20.63 8.72
C ALA A 54 9.56 -19.51 9.68
N MET A 55 10.55 -18.76 10.18
CA MET A 55 10.30 -17.52 10.92
C MET A 55 9.96 -16.39 9.95
N PRO A 56 9.08 -15.45 10.35
CA PRO A 56 8.90 -14.23 9.62
C PRO A 56 10.24 -13.53 9.42
N ARG A 57 10.43 -12.99 8.22
CA ARG A 57 11.30 -11.83 7.95
C ARG A 57 11.19 -10.83 9.11
N PRO A 58 12.17 -10.53 9.98
CA PRO A 58 12.11 -9.24 10.66
C PRO A 58 11.95 -8.22 9.54
N LEU A 59 10.85 -7.47 9.55
CA LEU A 59 10.71 -6.33 8.67
C LEU A 59 11.89 -5.44 9.07
N ALA A 60 12.92 -5.38 8.21
CA ALA A 60 14.06 -4.50 8.43
C ALA A 60 13.49 -3.15 8.82
N ALA A 61 13.94 -2.57 9.94
CA ALA A 61 13.41 -1.34 10.51
C ALA A 61 13.20 -0.33 9.37
N PHE A 62 11.97 -0.26 8.88
CA PHE A 62 11.70 0.39 7.62
C PHE A 62 11.50 1.84 7.99
N ASP A 63 12.35 2.71 7.48
CA ASP A 63 12.17 4.14 7.70
C ASP A 63 10.79 4.51 7.16
N LEU A 64 9.86 4.86 8.07
CA LEU A 64 8.50 5.22 7.74
C LEU A 64 8.47 6.38 6.74
N LYS A 65 9.48 7.26 6.80
CA LYS A 65 9.66 8.35 5.85
C LYS A 65 10.01 7.82 4.45
N ALA A 66 10.93 6.85 4.35
CA ALA A 66 11.24 6.19 3.09
C ALA A 66 10.02 5.46 2.50
N TYR A 67 9.20 4.82 3.35
CA TYR A 67 7.96 4.17 2.90
C TYR A 67 6.94 5.17 2.34
N GLN A 68 6.74 6.31 3.02
CA GLN A 68 5.84 7.36 2.55
C GLN A 68 6.27 7.91 1.19
N VAL A 69 7.57 8.19 1.03
CA VAL A 69 8.14 8.64 -0.26
C VAL A 69 7.92 7.60 -1.35
N LEU A 70 8.15 6.31 -1.07
CA LEU A 70 7.91 5.24 -2.03
C LEU A 70 6.42 5.12 -2.43
N CYS A 71 5.50 5.31 -1.48
CA CYS A 71 4.07 5.33 -1.77
C CYS A 71 3.69 6.51 -2.67
N GLN A 72 4.30 7.67 -2.44
CA GLN A 72 4.10 8.86 -3.26
C GLN A 72 4.59 8.63 -4.69
N ILE A 73 5.82 8.14 -4.85
CA ILE A 73 6.41 7.79 -6.16
C ILE A 73 5.52 6.77 -6.89
N ASN A 74 5.08 5.72 -6.21
CA ASN A 74 4.20 4.72 -6.81
C ASN A 74 2.87 5.31 -7.30
N THR A 75 2.32 6.27 -6.55
CA THR A 75 1.09 6.98 -6.92
C THR A 75 1.29 7.82 -8.18
N GLU A 76 2.38 8.57 -8.25
CA GLU A 76 2.74 9.39 -9.41
C GLU A 76 2.98 8.53 -10.66
N LEU A 77 3.73 7.44 -10.52
CA LEU A 77 3.98 6.50 -11.62
C LEU A 77 2.68 5.86 -12.13
N ARG A 78 1.75 5.51 -11.23
CA ARG A 78 0.43 4.99 -11.62
C ARG A 78 -0.37 6.01 -12.43
N GLN A 79 -0.38 7.28 -12.02
CA GLN A 79 -1.05 8.35 -12.75
C GLN A 79 -0.42 8.56 -14.12
N ALA A 80 0.91 8.61 -14.21
CA ALA A 80 1.63 8.72 -15.47
C ALA A 80 1.33 7.55 -16.41
N GLY A 81 1.34 6.31 -15.90
CA GLY A 81 0.99 5.12 -16.66
C GLY A 81 -0.44 5.13 -17.19
N ASN A 82 -1.41 5.62 -16.40
CA ASN A 82 -2.78 5.77 -16.84
C ASN A 82 -2.91 6.78 -17.98
N ASN A 83 -2.23 7.92 -17.88
CA ASN A 83 -2.23 8.94 -18.93
C ASN A 83 -1.62 8.40 -20.23
N LEU A 84 -0.48 7.71 -20.15
CA LEU A 84 0.13 7.04 -21.30
C LEU A 84 -0.80 6.02 -21.95
N ASN A 85 -1.52 5.22 -21.15
CA ASN A 85 -2.48 4.25 -21.65
C ASN A 85 -3.67 4.92 -22.35
N GLN A 86 -4.14 6.06 -21.86
CA GLN A 86 -5.20 6.83 -22.51
C GLN A 86 -4.74 7.39 -23.86
N ILE A 87 -3.53 7.95 -23.92
CA ILE A 87 -2.93 8.45 -25.17
C ILE A 87 -2.77 7.30 -26.17
N ALA A 88 -2.23 6.16 -25.74
CA ALA A 88 -2.05 4.99 -26.59
C ALA A 88 -3.39 4.49 -27.15
N LYS A 89 -4.45 4.42 -26.33
CA LYS A 89 -5.79 4.05 -26.79
C LYS A 89 -6.36 5.05 -27.79
N ALA A 90 -6.20 6.36 -27.53
CA ALA A 90 -6.66 7.39 -28.45
C ALA A 90 -5.96 7.30 -29.82
N CYS A 91 -4.63 7.09 -29.82
CA CYS A 91 -3.85 6.90 -31.04
C CYS A 91 -4.28 5.63 -31.78
N ASN A 92 -4.39 4.50 -31.08
CA ASN A 92 -4.81 3.23 -31.69
C ASN A 92 -6.22 3.31 -32.29
N THR A 93 -7.14 4.01 -31.61
CA THR A 93 -8.51 4.22 -32.10
C THR A 93 -8.52 5.11 -33.34
N SER A 94 -7.73 6.18 -33.34
CA SER A 94 -7.54 7.08 -34.49
C SER A 94 -6.98 6.34 -35.71
N VAL A 95 -5.94 5.52 -35.54
CA VAL A 95 -5.39 4.68 -36.63
C VAL A 95 -6.44 3.70 -37.16
N MET A 96 -7.21 3.06 -36.27
CA MET A 96 -8.24 2.09 -36.65
C MET A 96 -9.38 2.74 -37.45
N LEU A 97 -9.79 3.96 -37.09
CA LEU A 97 -10.87 4.69 -37.75
C LEU A 97 -10.41 5.48 -38.98
N GLY A 98 -9.10 5.61 -39.22
CA GLY A 98 -8.54 6.42 -40.30
C GLY A 98 -8.71 7.93 -40.09
N GLU A 99 -9.11 8.35 -38.90
CA GLU A 99 -9.30 9.75 -38.52
C GLU A 99 -8.12 10.23 -37.69
N PRO A 100 -7.62 11.47 -37.86
CA PRO A 100 -6.55 11.99 -37.02
C PRO A 100 -7.01 12.17 -35.56
N VAL A 101 -6.10 12.02 -34.60
CA VAL A 101 -6.38 12.32 -33.18
C VAL A 101 -6.72 13.81 -33.04
N ALA A 102 -8.00 14.14 -32.93
CA ALA A 102 -8.47 15.51 -32.76
C ALA A 102 -8.24 15.98 -31.32
N VAL A 103 -7.21 16.79 -31.11
CA VAL A 103 -6.92 17.43 -29.81
C VAL A 103 -7.31 18.90 -29.87
N ASN A 104 -8.36 19.28 -29.12
CA ASN A 104 -8.77 20.67 -28.99
C ASN A 104 -7.83 21.41 -28.02
N ARG A 105 -6.81 22.08 -28.56
CA ARG A 105 -5.80 22.80 -27.76
C ARG A 105 -6.38 23.94 -26.93
N SER A 106 -7.36 24.68 -27.46
CA SER A 106 -8.03 25.76 -26.73
C SER A 106 -8.79 25.26 -25.50
N LEU A 107 -9.49 24.13 -25.63
CA LEU A 107 -10.18 23.52 -24.50
C LEU A 107 -9.19 23.05 -23.43
N LEU A 108 -8.06 22.45 -23.83
CA LEU A 108 -7.01 22.05 -22.91
C LEU A 108 -6.40 23.24 -22.16
N GLN A 109 -6.15 24.35 -22.85
CA GLN A 109 -5.64 25.59 -22.23
C GLN A 109 -6.64 26.15 -21.22
N ASN A 110 -7.93 26.14 -21.55
CA ASN A 110 -8.98 26.59 -20.62
C ASN A 110 -9.06 25.70 -19.37
N VAL A 111 -9.00 24.38 -19.54
CA VAL A 111 -8.98 23.44 -18.41
C VAL A 111 -7.73 23.65 -17.54
N GLN A 112 -6.56 23.87 -18.16
CA GLN A 112 -5.33 24.16 -17.43
C GLN A 112 -5.42 25.45 -16.63
N GLN A 113 -6.07 26.48 -17.18
CA GLN A 113 -6.29 27.76 -16.52
C GLN A 113 -7.22 27.60 -15.31
N LEU A 114 -8.36 26.92 -15.48
CA LEU A 114 -9.29 26.62 -14.38
C LEU A 114 -8.64 25.81 -13.26
N LEU A 115 -7.77 24.86 -13.59
CA LEU A 115 -7.03 24.10 -12.58
C LEU A 115 -6.08 24.99 -11.76
N LYS A 116 -5.37 25.92 -12.41
CA LYS A 116 -4.50 26.88 -11.69
C LYS A 116 -5.30 27.78 -10.76
N GLU A 117 -6.42 28.31 -11.24
CA GLU A 117 -7.31 29.17 -10.45
C GLU A 117 -7.85 28.43 -9.21
N ASN A 118 -8.34 27.21 -9.39
CA ASN A 118 -8.80 26.37 -8.29
C ASN A 118 -7.68 26.06 -7.30
N GLN A 119 -6.47 25.79 -7.77
CA GLN A 119 -5.32 25.54 -6.90
C GLN A 119 -4.98 26.77 -6.04
N THR A 120 -4.99 27.97 -6.63
CA THR A 120 -4.77 29.22 -5.88
C THR A 120 -5.87 29.49 -4.87
N LEU A 121 -7.14 29.21 -5.21
CA LEU A 121 -8.27 29.36 -4.28
C LEU A 121 -8.16 28.41 -3.09
N ILE A 122 -7.84 27.13 -3.34
CA ILE A 122 -7.64 26.13 -2.29
C ILE A 122 -6.50 26.55 -1.35
N GLN A 123 -5.37 27.02 -1.88
CA GLN A 123 -4.25 27.50 -1.07
C GLN A 123 -4.63 28.71 -0.20
N THR A 124 -5.40 29.64 -0.77
CA THR A 124 -5.88 30.83 -0.04
C THR A 124 -6.83 30.44 1.09
N LEU A 125 -7.79 29.55 0.82
CA LEU A 125 -8.72 29.04 1.84
C LEU A 125 -7.99 28.28 2.95
N ALA A 126 -7.02 27.43 2.58
CA ALA A 126 -6.21 26.70 3.56
C ALA A 126 -5.42 27.66 4.47
N ALA A 127 -4.84 28.72 3.92
CA ALA A 127 -4.13 29.75 4.68
C ALA A 127 -5.08 30.52 5.63
N GLN A 128 -6.27 30.88 5.17
CA GLN A 128 -7.29 31.55 5.98
C GLN A 128 -7.77 30.68 7.15
N ILE A 129 -8.01 29.38 6.91
CA ILE A 129 -8.38 28.42 7.97
C ILE A 129 -7.27 28.27 9.00
N ALA A 130 -6.00 28.22 8.57
CA ALA A 130 -4.87 28.14 9.49
C ALA A 130 -4.78 29.38 10.40
N GLN A 131 -5.03 30.57 9.85
CA GLN A 131 -5.04 31.83 10.60
C GLN A 131 -6.24 31.96 11.55
N SER A 132 -7.42 31.45 11.18
CA SER A 132 -8.60 31.49 12.04
C SER A 132 -8.54 30.51 13.22
N THR A 133 -7.74 29.45 13.11
CA THR A 133 -7.59 28.42 14.15
C THR A 133 -6.55 28.81 15.22
N GLN A 134 -5.78 29.88 15.01
CA GLN A 134 -4.82 30.42 15.98
C GLN A 134 -5.37 31.58 16.84
N ARG A 135 -6.67 31.88 16.76
CA ARG A 135 -7.39 32.79 17.68
C ARG A 135 -8.20 31.98 18.68
#